data_AF-A0A800K4Y0-F1
#
_entry.id   AF-A0A800K4Y0-F1
#
_cell.length_a   1.000
_cell.length_b   1.000
_cell.length_c   1.000
_cell.angle_alpha   90.00
_cell.angle_beta   90.00
_cell.angle_gamma   90.00
#
_symmetry.space_group_name_H-M   'P 1'
#
loop_
_entity.id
_entity.type
_entity.pdbx_description
1 polymer ?
#
loop_
_entity_poly.entity_id
_entity_poly.type
_entity_poly.pdbx_seq_one_letter_code
_entity_poly.pdbx_strand_id
1 'polypeptide(L)'
;MREPALLLPLALGIVLIAATPTRPPPPAPATHARFIEEAANDDLFRTSDRCIACHKGVSTSAGLDVSIGYDWRASMMANSARDPYWQAAVRREVIDHPEASAAIEDKCSRCHMPMANVTAQASGQMGTVFANLADGAGSDDRKALASDGVACAVCHQVQPDGLGEESSFTGGFSISEL
;
A
#
# COMPACT_ATOMS: atom_id res chain seq x y z
N MET A 1 58.91 -78.31 27.40
CA MET A 1 57.88 -77.88 28.37
C MET A 1 57.61 -76.41 28.14
N ARG A 2 56.33 -76.00 28.23
CA ARG A 2 55.77 -74.70 27.82
C ARG A 2 56.32 -73.53 28.65
N GLU A 3 56.61 -72.40 27.99
CA GLU A 3 56.57 -71.07 28.63
C GLU A 3 55.36 -70.28 28.06
N PRO A 4 54.58 -69.59 28.91
CA PRO A 4 53.33 -68.95 28.50
C PRO A 4 53.57 -67.56 27.90
N ALA A 5 52.97 -67.31 26.74
CA ALA A 5 52.87 -65.98 26.14
C ALA A 5 51.92 -65.10 26.96
N LEU A 6 52.44 -63.98 27.46
CA LEU A 6 51.70 -62.93 28.15
C LEU A 6 51.00 -62.05 27.09
N LEU A 7 49.68 -62.20 26.94
CA LEU A 7 48.84 -61.34 26.09
C LEU A 7 48.52 -60.04 26.85
N LEU A 8 49.03 -58.91 26.35
CA LEU A 8 48.68 -57.57 26.82
C LEU A 8 47.46 -57.07 26.03
N PRO A 9 46.33 -56.68 26.66
CA PRO A 9 45.19 -56.15 25.93
C PRO A 9 45.43 -54.69 25.55
N LEU A 10 45.35 -54.39 24.25
CA LEU A 10 45.37 -53.02 23.73
C LEU A 10 44.01 -52.39 23.99
N ALA A 11 43.92 -51.48 24.97
CA ALA A 11 42.71 -50.72 25.23
C ALA A 11 42.56 -49.60 24.18
N LEU A 12 41.66 -49.80 23.23
CA LEU A 12 41.29 -48.79 22.23
C LEU A 12 40.31 -47.80 22.88
N GLY A 13 40.81 -46.66 23.34
CA GLY A 13 39.99 -45.57 23.87
C GLY A 13 39.22 -44.86 22.76
N ILE A 14 37.90 -45.02 22.72
CA ILE A 14 37.02 -44.21 21.87
C ILE A 14 36.79 -42.88 22.58
N VAL A 15 37.37 -41.81 22.03
CA VAL A 15 37.08 -40.43 22.43
C VAL A 15 35.85 -39.96 21.66
N LEU A 16 34.70 -39.88 22.31
CA LEU A 16 33.53 -39.17 21.76
C LEU A 16 33.77 -37.65 21.88
N ILE A 17 34.04 -37.01 20.76
CA ILE A 17 34.04 -35.55 20.65
C ILE A 17 32.58 -35.11 20.54
N ALA A 18 31.99 -34.66 21.64
CA ALA A 18 30.68 -34.01 21.63
C ALA A 18 30.83 -32.63 20.99
N ALA A 19 30.59 -32.53 19.68
CA ALA A 19 30.46 -31.26 19.00
C ALA A 19 29.11 -30.63 19.38
N THR A 20 29.12 -29.70 20.32
CA THR A 20 27.95 -28.85 20.58
C THR A 20 27.71 -28.00 19.32
N PRO A 21 26.55 -28.10 18.66
CA PRO A 21 26.26 -27.24 17.52
C PRO A 21 26.28 -25.79 18.00
N THR A 22 27.24 -25.01 17.51
CA THR A 22 27.32 -23.58 17.79
C THR A 22 26.11 -22.93 17.15
N ARG A 23 25.19 -22.43 17.97
CA ARG A 23 24.06 -21.63 17.48
C ARG A 23 24.66 -20.43 16.75
N PRO A 24 24.31 -20.18 15.48
CA PRO A 24 24.76 -18.98 14.80
C PRO A 24 24.33 -17.77 15.64
N PRO A 25 25.16 -16.71 15.71
CA PRO A 25 24.79 -15.51 16.43
C PRO A 25 23.44 -15.01 15.91
N PRO A 26 22.55 -14.49 16.79
CA PRO A 26 21.31 -13.89 16.33
C PRO A 26 21.66 -12.84 15.27
N PRO A 27 20.86 -12.72 14.19
CA PRO A 27 21.07 -11.67 13.22
C PRO A 27 21.14 -10.34 13.98
N ALA A 28 22.12 -9.50 13.63
CA ALA A 28 22.21 -8.16 14.16
C ALA A 28 20.82 -7.52 14.04
N PRO A 29 20.37 -6.72 15.04
CA PRO A 29 19.11 -6.01 14.93
C PRO A 29 19.15 -5.30 13.58
N ALA A 30 18.19 -5.63 12.71
CA ALA A 30 17.99 -4.88 11.50
C ALA A 30 17.67 -3.46 11.96
N THR A 31 18.69 -2.60 11.97
CA THR A 31 18.48 -1.19 11.74
C THR A 31 17.83 -1.16 10.38
N HIS A 32 16.50 -1.25 10.38
CA HIS A 32 15.70 -0.65 9.34
C HIS A 32 16.21 0.77 9.36
N ALA A 33 17.10 1.08 8.40
CA ALA A 33 17.34 2.45 8.04
C ALA A 33 15.94 2.96 7.82
N ARG A 34 15.47 3.77 8.77
CA ARG A 34 14.29 4.57 8.57
C ARG A 34 14.73 5.46 7.43
N PHE A 35 14.40 5.05 6.21
CA PHE A 35 14.14 5.98 5.14
C PHE A 35 12.93 6.77 5.64
N ILE A 36 13.19 7.69 6.57
CA ILE A 36 12.40 8.89 6.66
C ILE A 36 12.88 9.62 5.41
N GLU A 37 12.28 9.25 4.28
CA GLU A 37 12.13 10.23 3.22
C GLU A 37 11.40 11.37 3.91
N GLU A 38 12.13 12.46 4.12
CA GLU A 38 11.54 13.68 4.60
C GLU A 38 10.43 13.99 3.60
N ALA A 39 9.20 13.75 4.02
CA ALA A 39 8.02 14.11 3.27
C ALA A 39 8.22 15.57 2.90
N ALA A 40 8.45 15.85 1.61
CA ALA A 40 8.27 17.20 1.13
C ALA A 40 6.88 17.62 1.64
N ASN A 41 6.81 18.79 2.26
CA ASN A 41 5.60 19.35 2.88
C ASN A 41 4.46 19.63 1.86
N ASP A 42 4.57 19.07 0.65
CA ASP A 42 3.74 19.24 -0.54
C ASP A 42 2.93 17.97 -0.89
N ASP A 43 3.14 16.83 -0.20
CA ASP A 43 2.39 15.60 -0.46
C ASP A 43 1.05 15.58 0.29
N LEU A 44 -0.03 16.06 -0.34
CA LEU A 44 -1.39 16.05 0.23
C LEU A 44 -1.88 14.67 0.72
N PHE A 45 -1.41 13.59 0.07
CA PHE A 45 -1.86 12.24 0.34
C PHE A 45 -0.71 11.25 0.43
N ARG A 46 -0.93 10.20 1.22
CA ARG A 46 -0.15 8.97 1.20
C ARG A 46 -1.02 7.82 0.73
N THR A 47 -0.44 6.91 -0.04
CA THR A 47 -1.12 5.69 -0.49
C THR A 47 -1.40 4.72 0.67
N SER A 48 -2.37 3.84 0.44
CA SER A 48 -2.92 2.87 1.40
C SER A 48 -1.89 1.88 1.94
N ASP A 49 -0.76 1.67 1.26
CA ASP A 49 0.33 0.81 1.73
C ASP A 49 0.84 1.24 3.12
N ARG A 50 0.88 2.55 3.38
CA ARG A 50 1.29 3.11 4.68
C ARG A 50 0.30 2.76 5.79
N CYS A 51 -0.99 2.77 5.48
CA CYS A 51 -2.05 2.40 6.43
C CYS A 51 -2.08 0.88 6.63
N ILE A 52 -2.08 0.11 5.54
CA ILE A 52 -2.19 -1.36 5.54
C ILE A 52 -0.98 -2.02 6.20
N ALA A 53 0.17 -1.35 6.28
CA ALA A 53 1.31 -1.84 7.05
C ALA A 53 0.95 -2.17 8.51
N CYS A 54 0.04 -1.40 9.11
CA CYS A 54 -0.39 -1.58 10.51
C CYS A 54 -1.87 -1.97 10.64
N HIS A 55 -2.72 -1.63 9.67
CA HIS A 55 -4.17 -1.90 9.70
C HIS A 55 -4.57 -3.21 9.01
N LYS A 56 -3.61 -4.14 8.87
CA LYS A 56 -3.83 -5.55 8.48
C LYS A 56 -3.40 -6.47 9.62
N GLY A 57 -4.13 -7.56 9.84
CA GLY A 57 -3.87 -8.50 10.94
C GLY A 57 -4.11 -7.91 12.34
N VAL A 58 -5.00 -6.93 12.46
CA VAL A 58 -5.39 -6.33 13.75
C VAL A 58 -6.51 -7.15 14.35
N SER A 59 -6.38 -7.54 15.62
CA SER A 59 -7.43 -8.26 16.33
C SER A 59 -7.71 -7.63 17.69
N THR A 60 -8.94 -7.77 18.17
CA THR A 60 -9.33 -7.39 19.53
C THR A 60 -8.68 -8.31 20.58
N SER A 61 -8.76 -7.94 21.86
CA SER A 61 -8.30 -8.80 22.96
C SER A 61 -9.03 -10.15 23.05
N ALA A 62 -10.21 -10.26 22.45
CA ALA A 62 -10.99 -11.50 22.35
C ALA A 62 -10.63 -12.34 21.11
N GLY A 63 -9.68 -11.91 20.28
CA GLY A 63 -9.25 -12.61 19.07
C GLY A 63 -10.13 -12.35 17.83
N LEU A 64 -11.11 -11.43 17.91
CA LEU A 64 -11.88 -11.00 16.73
C LEU A 64 -10.99 -10.19 15.78
N ASP A 65 -10.92 -10.59 14.51
CA ASP A 65 -10.24 -9.83 13.45
C ASP A 65 -11.01 -8.54 13.12
N VAL A 66 -10.31 -7.41 13.16
CA VAL A 66 -10.81 -6.06 12.85
C VAL A 66 -9.93 -5.39 11.79
N SER A 67 -9.26 -6.18 10.96
CA SER A 67 -8.37 -5.75 9.89
C SER A 67 -9.10 -5.14 8.71
N ILE A 68 -9.28 -3.82 8.71
CA ILE A 68 -9.91 -3.12 7.59
C ILE A 68 -9.11 -3.20 6.28
N GLY A 69 -7.78 -3.38 6.36
CA GLY A 69 -6.91 -3.35 5.17
C GLY A 69 -7.24 -4.43 4.14
N TYR A 70 -7.64 -5.63 4.56
CA TYR A 70 -8.02 -6.71 3.64
C TYR A 70 -9.41 -6.48 3.05
N ASP A 71 -10.37 -6.08 3.87
CA ASP A 71 -11.75 -5.81 3.44
C ASP A 71 -11.81 -4.65 2.44
N TRP A 72 -11.08 -3.56 2.71
CA TRP A 72 -10.98 -2.43 1.79
C TRP A 72 -10.37 -2.87 0.46
N ARG A 73 -9.25 -3.61 0.47
CA ARG A 73 -8.53 -4.01 -0.75
C ARG A 73 -9.38 -4.86 -1.70
N ALA A 74 -10.32 -5.65 -1.15
CA ALA A 74 -11.25 -6.46 -1.91
C ALA A 74 -12.52 -5.70 -2.37
N SER A 75 -12.71 -4.46 -1.93
CA SER A 75 -13.91 -3.67 -2.23
C SER A 75 -13.86 -2.97 -3.59
N MET A 76 -15.00 -2.45 -4.03
CA MET A 76 -15.08 -1.56 -5.20
C MET A 76 -14.31 -0.25 -4.99
N MET A 77 -14.15 0.20 -3.74
CA MET A 77 -13.45 1.45 -3.43
C MET A 77 -11.96 1.37 -3.78
N ALA A 78 -11.30 0.27 -3.40
CA ALA A 78 -9.89 0.03 -3.74
C ALA A 78 -9.66 -0.28 -5.24
N ASN A 79 -10.72 -0.58 -5.97
CA ASN A 79 -10.67 -0.94 -7.38
C ASN A 79 -11.36 0.10 -8.28
N SER A 80 -11.76 1.25 -7.74
CA SER A 80 -12.56 2.26 -8.45
C SER A 80 -11.88 2.79 -9.72
N ALA A 81 -10.54 2.89 -9.71
CA ALA A 81 -9.72 3.31 -10.84
C ALA A 81 -9.38 2.16 -11.81
N ARG A 82 -9.47 0.91 -11.34
CA ARG A 82 -9.08 -0.30 -12.09
C ARG A 82 -10.27 -1.02 -12.72
N ASP A 83 -11.50 -0.60 -12.40
CA ASP A 83 -12.71 -1.18 -12.94
C ASP A 83 -12.77 -0.98 -14.48
N PRO A 84 -12.68 -2.05 -15.28
CA PRO A 84 -12.70 -1.95 -16.74
C PRO A 84 -14.05 -1.44 -17.28
N TYR A 85 -15.16 -1.65 -16.56
CA TYR A 85 -16.46 -1.10 -16.97
C TYR A 85 -16.47 0.41 -16.82
N TRP A 86 -15.96 0.93 -15.70
CA TRP A 86 -15.79 2.36 -15.51
C TRP A 86 -14.84 2.97 -16.56
N GLN A 87 -13.67 2.37 -16.79
CA GLN A 87 -12.72 2.87 -17.79
C GLN A 87 -13.34 2.93 -19.19
N ALA A 88 -14.10 1.90 -19.58
CA ALA A 88 -14.81 1.87 -20.85
C ALA A 88 -15.91 2.94 -20.93
N ALA A 89 -16.65 3.18 -19.84
CA ALA A 89 -17.66 4.22 -19.77
C ALA A 89 -17.06 5.62 -19.94
N VAL A 90 -15.99 5.95 -19.19
CA VAL A 90 -15.28 7.23 -19.35
C VAL A 90 -14.76 7.38 -20.78
N ARG A 91 -14.23 6.30 -21.37
CA ARG A 91 -13.72 6.32 -22.74
C ARG A 91 -14.82 6.58 -23.75
N ARG A 92 -16.01 6.02 -23.54
CA ARG A 92 -17.19 6.24 -24.39
C ARG A 92 -17.60 7.71 -24.36
N GLU A 93 -17.72 8.31 -23.17
CA GLU A 93 -18.08 9.72 -23.02
C GLU A 93 -17.08 10.64 -23.74
N VAL A 94 -15.78 10.37 -23.59
CA VAL A 94 -14.72 11.13 -24.27
C VAL A 94 -14.74 10.97 -25.79
N ILE A 95 -15.15 9.80 -26.31
CA ILE A 95 -15.29 9.57 -27.76
C ILE A 95 -16.51 10.32 -28.32
N ASP A 96 -17.62 10.31 -27.58
CA ASP A 96 -18.86 10.95 -28.01
C ASP A 96 -18.82 12.49 -27.87
N HIS A 97 -18.03 12.99 -26.91
CA HIS A 97 -17.90 14.41 -26.58
C HIS A 97 -16.43 14.86 -26.53
N PRO A 98 -15.70 14.84 -27.66
CA PRO A 98 -14.27 15.12 -27.69
C PRO A 98 -13.91 16.53 -27.20
N GLU A 99 -14.77 17.52 -27.43
CA GLU A 99 -14.60 18.90 -26.95
C GLU A 99 -14.70 19.02 -25.42
N ALA A 100 -15.36 18.07 -24.76
CA ALA A 100 -15.54 18.03 -23.31
C ALA A 100 -14.58 17.07 -22.59
N SER A 101 -13.63 16.47 -23.31
CA SER A 101 -12.75 15.39 -22.79
C SER A 101 -12.13 15.72 -21.43
N ALA A 102 -11.53 16.90 -21.30
CA ALA A 102 -10.88 17.33 -20.05
C ALA A 102 -11.88 17.46 -18.89
N ALA A 103 -13.07 18.01 -19.15
CA ALA A 103 -14.12 18.15 -18.15
C ALA A 103 -14.70 16.80 -17.72
N ILE A 104 -14.83 15.86 -18.66
CA ILE A 104 -15.27 14.48 -18.38
C ILE A 104 -14.23 13.77 -17.51
N GLU A 105 -12.95 13.80 -17.88
CA GLU A 105 -11.90 13.15 -17.10
C GLU A 105 -11.79 13.74 -15.69
N ASP A 106 -11.87 15.06 -15.54
CA ASP A 106 -11.87 15.72 -14.24
C ASP A 106 -13.06 15.28 -13.39
N LYS A 107 -14.27 15.29 -13.98
CA LYS A 107 -15.49 14.91 -13.29
C LYS A 107 -15.47 13.45 -12.82
N CYS A 108 -15.05 12.53 -13.68
CA CYS A 108 -15.02 11.10 -13.37
C CYS A 108 -13.90 10.77 -12.37
N SER A 109 -12.72 11.40 -12.51
CA SER A 109 -11.59 11.18 -11.60
C SER A 109 -11.87 11.73 -10.19
N ARG A 110 -12.73 12.74 -10.03
CA ARG A 110 -13.12 13.28 -8.70
C ARG A 110 -13.60 12.21 -7.72
N CYS A 111 -14.28 11.17 -8.22
CA CYS A 111 -14.82 10.09 -7.39
C CYS A 111 -14.05 8.77 -7.53
N HIS A 112 -13.49 8.45 -8.70
CA HIS A 112 -12.85 7.16 -8.95
C HIS A 112 -11.32 7.17 -8.77
N MET A 113 -10.70 8.35 -8.79
CA MET A 113 -9.27 8.60 -8.56
C MET A 113 -9.09 9.83 -7.65
N PRO A 114 -9.80 9.91 -6.51
CA PRO A 114 -10.00 11.18 -5.80
C PRO A 114 -8.71 11.82 -5.29
N MET A 115 -7.74 11.04 -4.81
CA MET A 115 -6.47 11.60 -4.32
C MET A 115 -5.68 12.27 -5.45
N ALA A 116 -5.55 11.61 -6.60
CA ALA A 116 -4.89 12.20 -7.77
C ALA A 116 -5.63 13.43 -8.30
N ASN A 117 -6.96 13.42 -8.29
CA ASN A 117 -7.77 14.56 -8.71
C ASN A 117 -7.60 15.76 -7.76
N VAL A 118 -7.67 15.56 -6.44
CA VAL A 118 -7.45 16.63 -5.45
C VAL A 118 -6.03 17.19 -5.56
N THR A 119 -5.02 16.32 -5.70
CA THR A 119 -3.63 16.77 -5.92
C THR A 119 -3.48 17.60 -7.21
N ALA A 120 -4.17 17.24 -8.29
CA ALA A 120 -4.19 18.04 -9.51
C ALA A 120 -4.84 19.41 -9.27
N GLN A 121 -6.00 19.45 -8.61
CA GLN A 121 -6.72 20.69 -8.30
C GLN A 121 -5.92 21.64 -7.41
N ALA A 122 -5.22 21.11 -6.41
CA ALA A 122 -4.32 21.90 -5.56
C ALA A 122 -3.17 22.56 -6.37
N SER A 123 -2.79 21.95 -7.49
CA SER A 123 -1.82 22.51 -8.45
C SER A 123 -2.46 23.37 -9.55
N GLY A 124 -3.75 23.71 -9.44
CA GLY A 124 -4.49 24.46 -10.47
C GLY A 124 -4.74 23.67 -11.76
N GLN A 125 -4.65 22.34 -11.72
CA GLN A 125 -4.84 21.45 -12.86
C GLN A 125 -6.17 20.68 -12.75
N MET A 126 -6.70 20.24 -13.89
CA MET A 126 -7.82 19.30 -13.94
C MET A 126 -7.33 17.88 -13.69
N GLY A 127 -8.17 17.05 -13.09
CA GLY A 127 -7.92 15.62 -12.98
C GLY A 127 -7.90 14.95 -14.36
N THR A 128 -7.07 13.92 -14.48
CA THR A 128 -6.96 13.11 -15.69
C THR A 128 -7.20 11.65 -15.36
N VAL A 129 -7.86 10.92 -16.26
CA VAL A 129 -8.10 9.49 -16.15
C VAL A 129 -7.06 8.75 -16.97
N PHE A 130 -7.02 8.94 -18.29
CA PHE A 130 -6.21 8.08 -19.18
C PHE A 130 -4.70 8.26 -18.98
N ALA A 131 -4.26 9.47 -18.65
CA ALA A 131 -2.86 9.73 -18.31
C ALA A 131 -2.38 8.95 -17.06
N ASN A 132 -3.31 8.62 -16.17
CA ASN A 132 -3.06 7.87 -14.93
C ASN A 132 -3.23 6.36 -15.09
N LEU A 133 -3.75 5.86 -16.22
CA LEU A 133 -3.96 4.42 -16.47
C LEU A 133 -2.76 3.71 -17.11
N ALA A 134 -1.81 4.43 -17.69
CA ALA A 134 -0.71 3.83 -18.45
C ALA A 134 0.15 2.88 -17.57
N ASP A 135 0.42 1.69 -18.11
CA ASP A 135 1.13 0.60 -17.43
C ASP A 135 2.50 1.03 -16.91
N GLY A 136 2.76 0.67 -15.65
CA GLY A 136 4.10 0.63 -15.10
C GLY A 136 4.18 1.36 -13.78
N ALA A 137 4.75 0.66 -12.80
CA ALA A 137 5.26 1.16 -11.54
C ALA A 137 6.41 2.17 -11.76
N GLY A 138 6.13 3.26 -12.48
CA GLY A 138 6.90 4.48 -12.39
C GLY A 138 6.50 5.19 -11.10
N SER A 139 7.48 5.65 -10.34
CA SER A 139 7.32 6.46 -9.13
C SER A 139 6.83 7.88 -9.45
N ASP A 140 5.82 8.00 -10.31
CA ASP A 140 5.03 9.23 -10.40
C ASP A 140 3.97 9.13 -9.31
N ASP A 141 4.17 9.90 -8.24
CA ASP A 141 3.32 9.88 -7.05
C ASP A 141 1.83 10.02 -7.43
N ARG A 142 1.52 10.76 -8.50
CA ARG A 142 0.13 10.95 -8.96
C ARG A 142 -0.50 9.67 -9.52
N LYS A 143 0.25 8.84 -10.25
CA LYS A 143 -0.26 7.56 -10.78
C LYS A 143 -0.48 6.54 -9.68
N ALA A 144 0.38 6.54 -8.67
CA ALA A 144 0.21 5.74 -7.47
C ALA A 144 -1.07 6.15 -6.72
N LEU A 145 -1.27 7.46 -6.49
CA LEU A 145 -2.49 8.00 -5.89
C LEU A 145 -3.75 7.69 -6.70
N ALA A 146 -3.69 7.75 -8.03
CA ALA A 146 -4.82 7.43 -8.90
C ALA A 146 -5.18 5.93 -8.82
N SER A 147 -4.17 5.07 -8.89
CA SER A 147 -4.33 3.61 -8.89
C SER A 147 -4.82 3.06 -7.55
N ASP A 148 -4.61 3.79 -6.46
CA ASP A 148 -5.06 3.41 -5.11
C ASP A 148 -6.58 3.60 -4.92
N GLY A 149 -7.25 4.24 -5.89
CA GLY A 149 -8.70 4.39 -5.93
C GLY A 149 -9.24 5.26 -4.80
N VAL A 150 -10.42 4.93 -4.29
CA VAL A 150 -10.96 5.57 -3.09
C VAL A 150 -10.33 4.92 -1.85
N ALA A 151 -9.20 5.50 -1.45
CA ALA A 151 -8.33 4.97 -0.40
C ALA A 151 -8.55 5.60 0.98
N CYS A 152 -7.78 5.12 1.96
CA CYS A 152 -7.88 5.53 3.35
C CYS A 152 -7.72 7.05 3.53
N ALA A 153 -6.67 7.64 2.91
CA ALA A 153 -6.31 9.03 3.15
C ALA A 153 -7.42 9.99 2.69
N VAL A 154 -7.96 9.84 1.47
CA VAL A 154 -9.07 10.69 1.02
C VAL A 154 -10.26 10.62 1.98
N CYS A 155 -10.74 9.43 2.32
CA CYS A 155 -11.95 9.30 3.15
C CYS A 155 -11.74 9.83 4.57
N HIS A 156 -10.55 9.62 5.14
CA HIS A 156 -10.24 10.02 6.50
C HIS A 156 -9.73 11.45 6.64
N GLN A 157 -9.41 12.13 5.54
CA GLN A 157 -9.03 13.54 5.54
C GLN A 157 -10.17 14.47 5.08
N VAL A 158 -11.32 13.95 4.65
CA VAL A 158 -12.50 14.79 4.37
C VAL A 158 -12.88 15.57 5.63
N GLN A 159 -12.97 16.89 5.48
CA GLN A 159 -13.38 17.78 6.56
C GLN A 159 -14.90 17.93 6.64
N PRO A 160 -15.45 18.24 7.83
CA PRO A 160 -16.89 18.43 7.98
C PRO A 160 -17.42 19.71 7.32
N ASP A 161 -16.54 20.63 6.95
CA ASP A 161 -16.90 21.92 6.38
C ASP A 161 -17.74 21.77 5.09
N GLY A 162 -18.94 22.36 5.10
CA GLY A 162 -19.85 22.35 3.97
C GLY A 162 -20.54 21.01 3.69
N LEU A 163 -20.30 19.94 4.47
CA LEU A 163 -21.01 18.68 4.29
C LEU A 163 -22.50 18.87 4.53
N GLY A 164 -23.31 18.43 3.56
CA GLY A 164 -24.78 18.60 3.56
C GLY A 164 -25.25 19.80 2.74
N GLU A 165 -24.34 20.70 2.36
CA GLU A 165 -24.62 21.82 1.46
C GLU A 165 -24.31 21.45 0.01
N GLU A 166 -25.02 22.06 -0.93
CA GLU A 166 -24.87 21.81 -2.38
C GLU A 166 -23.42 21.99 -2.86
N SER A 167 -22.67 22.91 -2.25
CA SER A 167 -21.26 23.16 -2.57
C SER A 167 -20.37 21.94 -2.35
N SER A 168 -20.74 21.02 -1.47
CA SER A 168 -19.98 19.79 -1.20
C SER A 168 -20.38 18.60 -2.08
N PHE A 169 -21.47 18.72 -2.84
CA PHE A 169 -22.00 17.61 -3.62
C PHE A 169 -21.09 17.26 -4.80
N THR A 170 -21.26 16.03 -5.30
CA THR A 170 -20.45 15.48 -6.41
C THR A 170 -18.94 15.62 -6.21
N GLY A 171 -18.51 15.34 -4.98
CA GLY A 171 -17.11 15.37 -4.61
C GLY A 171 -16.59 16.76 -4.25
N GLY A 172 -17.41 17.80 -4.08
CA GLY A 172 -16.99 19.15 -3.64
C GLY A 172 -16.47 19.25 -2.19
N PHE A 173 -16.03 18.15 -1.57
CA PHE A 173 -15.52 18.14 -0.21
C PHE A 173 -14.14 18.81 -0.10
N SER A 174 -13.86 19.37 1.07
CA SER A 174 -12.54 19.83 1.49
C SER A 174 -11.74 18.72 2.16
N ILE A 175 -10.41 18.83 2.11
CA ILE A 175 -9.46 17.86 2.66
C ILE A 175 -8.56 18.56 3.69
N SER A 176 -8.17 17.86 4.74
CA SER A 176 -7.13 18.29 5.67
C SER A 176 -5.75 18.20 5.03
N GLU A 177 -4.97 19.27 5.07
CA GLU A 177 -3.52 19.22 4.78
C GLU A 177 -2.81 18.28 5.79
N LEU A 178 -1.73 17.62 5.38
CA LEU A 178 -0.91 16.73 6.24
C LEU A 178 -0.03 17.49 7.24
#